data_AF-A0A952USK8-F1
#
_entry.id   AF-A0A952USK8-F1
#
_cell.length_a   1.000
_cell.length_b   1.000
_cell.length_c   1.000
_cell.angle_alpha   90.00
_cell.angle_beta   90.00
_cell.angle_gamma   90.00
#
_symmetry.space_group_name_H-M   'P 1'
#
loop_
_entity.id
_entity.type
_entity.pdbx_description
1 polymer ?
#
loop_
_entity_poly.entity_id
_entity_poly.type
_entity_poly.pdbx_seq_one_letter_code
_entity_poly.pdbx_strand_id
1 'polypeptide(L)'
;MKTISTQMMLVVAALGFAAFGCDSGAVGDPCIPEDEYNPRFSGFSEEEVNVESRSFQCATRVCLVNQFRGRVSCPYGNLAAGAECNIPGTDGSNPEDVVAAPVQPQLTDRREDRAVYCSCRCKNVDGKTDDGASYCECPSGFSCEKLMDDPGLGGAQLAGYYCVKEDEGGAPAGECSLVEENCPKKYDY
;
A
#
# COMPACT_ATOMS: atom_id res chain seq x y z
N MET A 1 -57.26 49.85 -16.58
CA MET A 1 -56.17 49.58 -17.54
C MET A 1 -54.93 49.16 -16.77
N LYS A 2 -54.41 47.96 -17.10
CA LYS A 2 -53.08 47.38 -16.80
C LYS A 2 -52.78 46.88 -15.38
N THR A 3 -53.28 45.65 -15.15
CA THR A 3 -52.57 44.43 -14.68
C THR A 3 -51.49 44.51 -13.60
N ILE A 4 -51.87 43.94 -12.45
CA ILE A 4 -51.02 43.34 -11.41
C ILE A 4 -50.59 41.94 -11.87
N SER A 5 -49.38 41.51 -11.47
CA SER A 5 -49.06 40.14 -10.97
C SER A 5 -47.87 39.44 -11.66
N THR A 6 -47.07 38.80 -10.79
CA THR A 6 -46.26 37.56 -10.97
C THR A 6 -45.05 37.62 -11.94
N GLN A 7 -43.83 37.16 -11.65
CA GLN A 7 -43.25 36.24 -10.67
C GLN A 7 -41.79 36.65 -10.37
N MET A 8 -41.42 36.62 -9.10
CA MET A 8 -40.04 36.61 -8.63
C MET A 8 -39.54 35.17 -8.71
N MET A 9 -38.75 34.84 -9.73
CA MET A 9 -38.07 33.54 -9.85
C MET A 9 -36.88 33.51 -8.88
N LEU A 10 -37.06 32.84 -7.74
CA LEU A 10 -35.96 32.41 -6.88
C LEU A 10 -35.32 31.16 -7.51
N VAL A 11 -34.19 31.36 -8.21
CA VAL A 11 -33.31 30.26 -8.61
C VAL A 11 -32.46 29.89 -7.40
N VAL A 12 -32.89 28.91 -6.63
CA VAL A 12 -32.05 28.27 -5.61
C VAL A 12 -31.10 27.32 -6.32
N ALA A 13 -29.94 27.83 -6.72
CA ALA A 13 -28.82 27.00 -7.15
C ALA A 13 -28.28 26.28 -5.90
N ALA A 14 -28.73 25.06 -5.67
CA ALA A 14 -28.12 24.15 -4.71
C ALA A 14 -26.70 23.82 -5.21
N LEU A 15 -25.72 24.59 -4.72
CA LEU A 15 -24.31 24.25 -4.77
C LEU A 15 -24.13 22.95 -3.98
N GLY A 16 -24.21 21.82 -4.69
CA GLY A 16 -23.74 20.54 -4.19
C GLY A 16 -22.25 20.66 -3.93
N PHE A 17 -21.89 20.84 -2.67
CA PHE A 17 -20.52 20.63 -2.20
C PHE A 17 -20.17 19.18 -2.47
N ALA A 18 -19.44 18.93 -3.55
CA ALA A 18 -18.66 17.71 -3.70
C ALA A 18 -17.63 17.74 -2.56
N ALA A 19 -17.93 17.01 -1.48
CA ALA A 19 -16.97 16.70 -0.45
C ALA A 19 -15.91 15.78 -1.09
N PHE A 20 -14.92 16.38 -1.74
CA PHE A 20 -13.62 15.75 -1.89
C PHE A 20 -13.00 15.72 -0.50
N GLY A 21 -13.46 14.77 0.32
CA GLY A 21 -12.73 14.39 1.52
C GLY A 21 -11.36 13.88 1.06
N CYS A 22 -10.28 14.36 1.67
CA CYS A 22 -8.98 13.70 1.54
C CYS A 22 -9.19 12.22 1.80
N ASP A 23 -8.81 11.38 0.85
CA ASP A 23 -8.90 9.93 0.99
C ASP A 23 -8.01 9.53 2.18
N SER A 24 -8.65 9.14 3.27
CA SER A 24 -7.97 8.79 4.50
C SER A 24 -7.53 7.34 4.40
N GLY A 25 -6.35 7.09 3.81
CA GLY A 25 -5.54 5.88 3.97
C GLY A 25 -6.33 4.57 4.18
N ALA A 26 -7.29 4.27 3.30
CA ALA A 26 -8.20 3.15 3.43
C ALA A 26 -7.51 1.82 3.13
N VAL A 27 -8.18 0.71 3.41
CA VAL A 27 -7.68 -0.61 2.98
C VAL A 27 -7.53 -0.62 1.46
N GLY A 28 -6.33 -0.94 0.98
CA GLY A 28 -5.95 -0.95 -0.44
C GLY A 28 -5.13 0.24 -0.90
N ASP A 29 -5.00 1.30 -0.10
CA ASP A 29 -4.17 2.45 -0.46
C ASP A 29 -2.68 2.08 -0.52
N PRO A 30 -1.89 2.71 -1.40
CA PRO A 30 -0.45 2.45 -1.44
C PRO A 30 0.23 2.90 -0.14
N CYS A 31 1.22 2.13 0.31
CA CYS A 31 2.09 2.51 1.41
C CYS A 31 3.53 2.14 1.11
N ILE A 32 4.47 2.89 1.67
CA ILE A 32 5.90 2.63 1.62
C ILE A 32 6.33 2.06 2.97
N PRO A 33 6.85 0.83 3.04
CA PRO A 33 7.35 0.23 4.27
C PRO A 33 8.50 1.05 4.89
N GLU A 34 8.53 1.17 6.22
CA GLU A 34 9.50 2.00 6.93
C GLU A 34 10.96 1.55 6.70
N ASP A 35 11.18 0.25 6.47
CA ASP A 35 12.51 -0.30 6.15
C ASP A 35 13.11 0.33 4.87
N GLU A 36 12.29 0.85 3.96
CA GLU A 36 12.77 1.51 2.75
C GLU A 36 13.46 2.85 3.01
N TYR A 37 13.26 3.46 4.19
CA TYR A 37 14.03 4.65 4.59
C TYR A 37 15.45 4.32 5.06
N ASN A 38 15.80 3.03 5.16
CA ASN A 38 17.17 2.59 5.39
C ASN A 38 17.92 2.38 4.05
N PRO A 39 19.02 3.09 3.78
CA PRO A 39 19.80 2.94 2.54
C PRO A 39 20.46 1.57 2.39
N ARG A 40 20.51 0.77 3.45
CA ARG A 40 21.06 -0.59 3.43
C ARG A 40 20.01 -1.69 3.29
N PHE A 41 18.73 -1.33 3.19
CA PHE A 41 17.67 -2.31 2.96
C PHE A 41 17.65 -2.73 1.49
N SER A 42 17.88 -4.02 1.24
CA SER A 42 17.90 -4.64 -0.09
C SER A 42 16.50 -4.89 -0.67
N GLY A 43 15.45 -4.76 0.14
CA GLY A 43 14.09 -5.13 -0.23
C GLY A 43 13.61 -6.43 0.41
N PHE A 44 12.32 -6.67 0.23
CA PHE A 44 11.58 -7.86 0.69
C PHE A 44 11.77 -9.05 -0.25
N SER A 45 11.31 -10.23 0.19
CA SER A 45 11.28 -11.46 -0.61
C SER A 45 9.86 -11.93 -0.95
N GLU A 46 9.74 -12.67 -2.05
CA GLU A 46 8.45 -13.19 -2.56
C GLU A 46 7.77 -14.21 -1.65
N GLU A 47 8.46 -14.75 -0.66
CA GLU A 47 7.90 -15.69 0.32
C GLU A 47 7.57 -15.01 1.65
N GLU A 48 7.96 -13.74 1.81
CA GLU A 48 7.85 -13.00 3.07
C GLU A 48 6.50 -12.32 3.21
N VAL A 49 6.00 -12.32 4.45
CA VAL A 49 4.90 -11.46 4.87
C VAL A 49 5.43 -10.57 5.99
N ASN A 50 5.30 -9.26 5.81
CA ASN A 50 5.66 -8.26 6.82
C ASN A 50 4.45 -7.38 7.13
N VAL A 51 4.15 -7.22 8.42
CA VAL A 51 3.03 -6.42 8.91
C VAL A 51 3.59 -5.26 9.71
N GLU A 52 3.61 -4.08 9.11
CA GLU A 52 4.03 -2.87 9.81
C GLU A 52 2.84 -2.25 10.53
N SER A 53 2.84 -2.37 11.85
CA SER A 53 1.90 -1.62 12.68
C SER A 53 2.37 -0.16 12.83
N ARG A 54 1.41 0.75 13.01
CA ARG A 54 1.62 2.19 13.23
C ARG A 54 2.12 2.97 12.01
N SER A 55 1.89 2.46 10.80
CA SER A 55 2.12 3.25 9.58
C SER A 55 1.29 4.53 9.59
N PHE A 56 1.91 5.67 9.31
CA PHE A 56 1.22 6.97 9.24
C PHE A 56 0.53 7.20 7.89
N GLN A 57 0.89 6.42 6.88
CA GLN A 57 0.32 6.47 5.53
C GLN A 57 -1.06 5.82 5.48
N CYS A 58 -1.30 4.84 6.37
CA CYS A 58 -2.54 4.09 6.46
C CYS A 58 -3.42 4.61 7.59
N ALA A 59 -4.68 4.95 7.32
CA ALA A 59 -5.66 5.33 8.36
C ALA A 59 -5.92 4.16 9.33
N THR A 60 -5.83 2.94 8.83
CA THR A 60 -5.87 1.68 9.60
C THR A 60 -4.60 1.40 10.40
N ARG A 61 -3.54 2.18 10.18
CA ARG A 61 -2.20 2.02 10.79
C ARG A 61 -1.47 0.74 10.42
N VAL A 62 -1.91 0.01 9.40
CA VAL A 62 -1.25 -1.24 8.97
C VAL A 62 -0.80 -1.09 7.53
N CYS A 63 0.51 -1.09 7.29
CA CYS A 63 1.07 -1.33 5.97
C CYS A 63 1.43 -2.81 5.87
N LEU A 64 0.81 -3.51 4.92
CA LEU A 64 1.04 -4.93 4.69
C LEU A 64 1.94 -5.10 3.49
N VAL A 65 3.01 -5.86 3.66
CA VAL A 65 3.82 -6.43 2.58
C VAL A 65 3.51 -7.91 2.53
N ASN A 66 2.96 -8.40 1.43
CA ASN A 66 2.55 -9.79 1.29
C ASN A 66 3.14 -10.40 0.02
N GLN A 67 4.17 -11.23 0.19
CA GLN A 67 4.83 -11.96 -0.90
C GLN A 67 5.31 -11.00 -1.98
N PHE A 68 6.21 -10.10 -1.61
CA PHE A 68 6.67 -9.00 -2.46
C PHE A 68 8.20 -9.04 -2.59
N ARG A 69 8.71 -8.94 -3.81
CA ARG A 69 10.16 -8.90 -4.06
C ARG A 69 10.62 -7.47 -4.25
N GLY A 70 11.70 -7.10 -3.56
CA GLY A 70 12.39 -5.83 -3.77
C GLY A 70 11.78 -4.70 -2.97
N ARG A 71 11.69 -3.52 -3.58
CA ARG A 71 11.31 -2.25 -2.93
C ARG A 71 10.17 -1.57 -3.68
N VAL A 72 9.19 -1.06 -2.96
CA VAL A 72 8.10 -0.24 -3.52
C VAL A 72 8.69 1.00 -4.19
N SER A 73 9.68 1.64 -3.57
CA SER A 73 10.31 2.85 -4.11
C SER A 73 11.29 2.58 -5.25
N CYS A 74 11.58 1.31 -5.56
CA CYS A 74 12.50 0.93 -6.63
C CYS A 74 12.00 -0.26 -7.45
N PRO A 75 11.00 -0.05 -8.33
CA PRO A 75 10.38 -1.13 -9.12
C PRO A 75 11.38 -1.95 -9.94
N TYR A 76 12.43 -1.31 -10.46
CA TYR A 76 13.39 -1.94 -11.37
C TYR A 76 14.67 -2.45 -10.69
N GLY A 77 14.79 -2.27 -9.37
CA GLY A 77 16.03 -2.55 -8.64
C GLY A 77 17.21 -1.66 -9.08
N ASN A 78 18.42 -1.99 -8.61
CA ASN A 78 19.67 -1.28 -8.95
C ASN A 78 20.80 -2.23 -9.41
N LEU A 79 20.46 -3.49 -9.71
CA LEU A 79 21.41 -4.48 -10.20
C LEU A 79 21.73 -4.29 -11.69
N ALA A 80 20.85 -3.65 -12.44
CA ALA A 80 21.04 -3.35 -13.86
C ALA A 80 21.81 -2.02 -14.05
N ALA A 81 22.63 -1.94 -15.09
CA ALA A 81 23.38 -0.74 -15.41
C ALA A 81 22.44 0.45 -15.71
N GLY A 82 22.63 1.55 -14.98
CA GLY A 82 21.81 2.78 -15.10
C GLY A 82 20.52 2.77 -14.28
N ALA A 83 20.23 1.70 -13.54
CA ALA A 83 19.15 1.66 -12.58
C ALA A 83 19.65 2.15 -11.22
N GLU A 84 19.13 3.29 -10.74
CA GLU A 84 19.45 3.85 -9.42
C GLU A 84 18.19 3.90 -8.56
N CYS A 85 18.31 3.37 -7.35
CA CYS A 85 17.26 3.45 -6.33
C CYS A 85 17.62 4.56 -5.35
N ASN A 86 16.64 5.40 -5.02
CA ASN A 86 16.81 6.43 -3.99
C ASN A 86 15.88 6.13 -2.80
N ILE A 87 16.23 6.69 -1.65
CA ILE A 87 15.38 6.73 -0.46
C ILE A 87 14.04 7.41 -0.82
N PRO A 88 12.90 6.90 -0.35
CA PRO A 88 11.60 7.51 -0.60
C PRO A 88 11.56 8.99 -0.22
N GLY A 89 10.97 9.83 -1.06
CA GLY A 89 10.87 11.28 -0.85
C GLY A 89 12.16 12.07 -1.11
N THR A 90 13.19 11.45 -1.71
CA THR A 90 14.44 12.10 -2.09
C THR A 90 14.66 12.06 -3.61
N ASP A 91 15.44 13.02 -4.12
CA ASP A 91 15.81 13.12 -5.53
C ASP A 91 17.10 12.35 -5.86
N GLY A 92 17.84 11.86 -4.85
CA GLY A 92 19.12 11.19 -5.04
C GLY A 92 20.30 12.15 -5.27
N SER A 93 20.11 13.46 -5.04
CA SER A 93 21.16 14.45 -5.25
C SER A 93 22.34 14.29 -4.28
N ASN A 94 22.11 13.71 -3.09
CA ASN A 94 23.14 13.45 -2.10
C ASN A 94 23.48 11.94 -2.00
N PRO A 95 24.73 11.56 -1.69
CA PRO A 95 25.12 10.15 -1.55
C PRO A 95 24.31 9.37 -0.50
N GLU A 96 23.82 10.03 0.56
CA GLU A 96 22.97 9.44 1.60
C GLU A 96 21.55 9.12 1.12
N ASP A 97 21.10 9.76 0.03
CA ASP A 97 19.79 9.55 -0.56
C ASP A 97 19.76 8.32 -1.48
N VAL A 98 20.92 7.71 -1.74
CA VAL A 98 21.06 6.55 -2.63
C VAL A 98 20.97 5.24 -1.83
N VAL A 99 20.22 4.28 -2.35
CA VAL A 99 20.17 2.92 -1.79
C VAL A 99 21.47 2.21 -2.12
N ALA A 100 22.26 1.96 -1.09
CA ALA A 100 23.59 1.38 -1.19
C ALA A 100 23.59 -0.16 -1.19
N ALA A 101 22.45 -0.80 -0.92
CA ALA A 101 22.29 -2.25 -0.99
C ALA A 101 21.85 -2.71 -2.39
N PRO A 102 22.22 -3.93 -2.82
CA PRO A 102 21.68 -4.52 -4.03
C PRO A 102 20.18 -4.78 -3.88
N VAL A 103 19.37 -4.22 -4.77
CA VAL A 103 17.91 -4.35 -4.82
C VAL A 103 17.53 -5.13 -6.07
N GLN A 104 16.83 -6.24 -5.88
CA GLN A 104 16.26 -6.99 -6.99
C GLN A 104 15.07 -6.24 -7.60
N PRO A 105 14.85 -6.34 -8.92
CA PRO A 105 13.64 -5.83 -9.53
C PRO A 105 12.40 -6.52 -8.94
N GLN A 106 11.29 -5.78 -8.92
CA GLN A 106 9.99 -6.36 -8.59
C GLN A 106 9.55 -7.36 -9.67
N LEU A 107 8.54 -8.15 -9.33
CA LEU A 107 7.89 -9.08 -10.23
C LEU A 107 6.69 -8.42 -10.90
N THR A 108 6.54 -8.57 -12.22
CA THR A 108 5.52 -7.87 -13.03
C THR A 108 4.09 -8.26 -12.70
N ASP A 109 3.88 -9.48 -12.22
CA ASP A 109 2.60 -10.02 -11.77
C ASP A 109 2.32 -9.73 -10.28
N ARG A 110 3.36 -9.42 -9.51
CA ARG A 110 3.35 -9.21 -8.06
C ARG A 110 3.99 -7.87 -7.66
N ARG A 111 3.43 -6.81 -8.23
CA ARG A 111 3.83 -5.41 -8.00
C ARG A 111 3.30 -4.85 -6.69
N GLU A 112 3.75 -3.65 -6.33
CA GLU A 112 3.35 -2.94 -5.12
C GLU A 112 1.83 -2.78 -5.00
N ASP A 113 1.11 -2.45 -6.08
CA ASP A 113 -0.35 -2.23 -6.06
C ASP A 113 -1.16 -3.51 -5.74
N ARG A 114 -0.50 -4.67 -5.73
CA ARG A 114 -1.07 -5.99 -5.42
C ARG A 114 -0.52 -6.60 -4.14
N ALA A 115 0.69 -6.22 -3.75
CA ALA A 115 1.43 -6.90 -2.70
C ALA A 115 1.81 -5.97 -1.52
N VAL A 116 1.80 -4.65 -1.72
CA VAL A 116 2.14 -3.67 -0.68
C VAL A 116 1.09 -2.56 -0.59
N TYR A 117 0.27 -2.62 0.46
CA TYR A 117 -0.86 -1.71 0.61
C TYR A 117 -1.28 -1.59 2.07
N CYS A 118 -2.01 -0.53 2.36
CA CYS A 118 -2.70 -0.36 3.61
C CYS A 118 -3.70 -1.50 3.82
N SER A 119 -3.50 -2.29 4.86
CA SER A 119 -4.39 -3.39 5.22
C SER A 119 -5.07 -3.06 6.55
N CYS A 120 -5.78 -4.02 7.12
CA CYS A 120 -6.38 -3.88 8.42
C CYS A 120 -6.56 -5.24 9.07
N ARG A 121 -6.40 -5.30 10.39
CA ARG A 121 -6.63 -6.52 11.16
C ARG A 121 -8.13 -6.81 11.22
N CYS A 122 -8.55 -7.99 10.79
CA CYS A 122 -9.96 -8.38 10.73
C CYS A 122 -10.32 -9.44 11.78
N LYS A 123 -9.36 -10.27 12.23
CA LYS A 123 -9.53 -11.21 13.35
C LYS A 123 -8.20 -11.40 14.11
N ASN A 124 -8.28 -11.85 15.36
CA ASN A 124 -7.12 -12.34 16.10
C ASN A 124 -6.63 -13.70 15.57
N VAL A 125 -5.52 -14.20 16.12
CA VAL A 125 -4.89 -15.46 15.70
C VAL A 125 -5.83 -16.68 15.79
N ASP A 126 -6.83 -16.64 16.67
CA ASP A 126 -7.85 -17.68 16.85
C ASP A 126 -9.04 -17.54 15.90
N GLY A 127 -9.03 -16.56 15.00
CA GLY A 127 -10.11 -16.31 14.05
C GLY A 127 -11.34 -15.65 14.68
N LYS A 128 -11.17 -14.94 15.79
CA LYS A 128 -12.23 -14.24 16.53
C LYS A 128 -11.96 -12.73 16.64
N THR A 129 -12.91 -12.01 17.23
CA THR A 129 -12.84 -10.56 17.46
C THR A 129 -13.25 -10.19 18.89
N ASP A 130 -13.27 -11.15 19.81
CA ASP A 130 -13.85 -11.06 21.16
C ASP A 130 -12.80 -10.80 22.27
N ASP A 131 -11.62 -10.29 21.91
CA ASP A 131 -10.51 -10.00 22.82
C ASP A 131 -10.34 -8.52 23.19
N GLY A 132 -11.27 -7.67 22.73
CA GLY A 132 -11.29 -6.23 23.03
C GLY A 132 -10.36 -5.37 22.17
N ALA A 133 -9.69 -5.94 21.17
CA ALA A 133 -8.99 -5.16 20.15
C ALA A 133 -9.95 -4.61 19.08
N SER A 134 -9.48 -3.64 18.30
CA SER A 134 -10.24 -3.10 17.16
C SER A 134 -9.96 -3.91 15.89
N TYR A 135 -11.05 -4.32 15.23
CA TYR A 135 -11.04 -5.05 13.97
C TYR A 135 -11.88 -4.30 12.94
N CYS A 136 -11.61 -4.52 11.67
CA CYS A 136 -12.44 -4.03 10.58
C CYS A 136 -13.06 -5.18 9.77
N GLU A 137 -14.10 -4.83 9.04
CA GLU A 137 -14.60 -5.64 7.93
C GLU A 137 -13.77 -5.33 6.68
N CYS A 138 -13.36 -6.36 5.95
CA CYS A 138 -12.61 -6.18 4.73
C CYS A 138 -13.53 -5.66 3.61
N PRO A 139 -13.10 -4.64 2.85
CA PRO A 139 -13.90 -4.11 1.75
C PRO A 139 -13.94 -5.09 0.57
N SER A 140 -14.75 -4.77 -0.45
CA SER A 140 -14.83 -5.55 -1.69
C SER A 140 -13.47 -5.74 -2.35
N GLY A 141 -13.19 -6.95 -2.83
CA GLY A 141 -11.89 -7.32 -3.41
C GLY A 141 -10.82 -7.66 -2.38
N PHE A 142 -11.19 -7.76 -1.10
CA PHE A 142 -10.32 -8.20 -0.01
C PHE A 142 -10.99 -9.29 0.82
N SER A 143 -10.19 -10.29 1.19
CA SER A 143 -10.59 -11.40 2.04
C SER A 143 -9.85 -11.36 3.37
N CYS A 144 -10.52 -11.77 4.45
CA CYS A 144 -9.93 -11.81 5.79
C CYS A 144 -9.12 -13.09 5.97
N GLU A 145 -7.81 -13.02 5.73
CA GLU A 145 -6.92 -14.18 5.66
C GLU A 145 -5.91 -14.21 6.80
N LYS A 146 -5.52 -15.42 7.23
CA LYS A 146 -4.50 -15.60 8.26
C LYS A 146 -3.12 -15.43 7.63
N LEU A 147 -2.37 -14.46 8.13
CA LEU A 147 -1.05 -14.14 7.57
C LEU A 147 0.12 -14.49 8.48
N MET A 148 -0.10 -14.44 9.81
CA MET A 148 0.93 -14.78 10.78
C MET A 148 0.37 -15.70 11.85
N ASP A 149 1.05 -16.83 12.02
CA ASP A 149 0.90 -17.69 13.19
C ASP A 149 1.60 -17.05 14.40
N ASP A 150 1.16 -17.37 15.60
CA ASP A 150 1.87 -16.96 16.81
C ASP A 150 3.09 -17.86 17.02
N PRO A 151 4.33 -17.33 16.95
CA PRO A 151 5.51 -18.13 17.19
C PRO A 151 5.72 -18.50 18.67
N GLY A 152 4.86 -18.04 19.59
CA GLY A 152 4.94 -18.34 21.03
C GLY A 152 6.10 -17.63 21.75
N LEU A 153 6.77 -16.67 21.08
CA LEU A 153 7.95 -15.96 21.56
C LEU A 153 7.70 -14.47 21.83
N GLY A 154 6.44 -14.06 22.04
CA GLY A 154 6.08 -12.66 22.32
C GLY A 154 5.78 -11.81 21.08
N GLY A 155 5.77 -12.40 19.88
CA GLY A 155 5.26 -11.79 18.63
C GLY A 155 3.72 -11.85 18.48
N ALA A 156 3.02 -12.41 19.47
CA ALA A 156 1.57 -12.64 19.47
C ALA A 156 0.71 -11.40 19.14
N GLN A 157 1.27 -10.20 19.26
CA GLN A 157 0.53 -8.97 19.04
C GLN A 157 0.22 -8.67 17.57
N LEU A 158 1.00 -9.23 16.62
CA LEU A 158 0.77 -9.11 15.17
C LEU A 158 0.30 -10.41 14.52
N ALA A 159 0.29 -11.53 15.26
CA ALA A 159 -0.33 -12.76 14.79
C ALA A 159 -1.84 -12.58 14.62
N GLY A 160 -2.40 -13.01 13.50
CA GLY A 160 -3.80 -12.78 13.22
C GLY A 160 -4.18 -12.81 11.75
N TYR A 161 -5.41 -12.33 11.51
CA TYR A 161 -5.98 -12.22 10.20
C TYR A 161 -6.03 -10.77 9.76
N TYR A 162 -5.74 -10.56 8.48
CA TYR A 162 -5.68 -9.25 7.87
C TYR A 162 -6.47 -9.24 6.56
N CYS A 163 -6.90 -8.06 6.14
CA CYS A 163 -7.54 -7.89 4.84
C CYS A 163 -6.48 -8.01 3.74
N VAL A 164 -6.52 -9.12 3.03
CA VAL A 164 -5.62 -9.45 1.92
C VAL A 164 -6.40 -9.28 0.63
N LYS A 165 -5.79 -8.60 -0.34
CA LYS A 165 -6.37 -8.42 -1.67
C LYS A 165 -6.57 -9.77 -2.32
N GLU A 166 -7.76 -10.00 -2.88
CA GLU A 166 -8.08 -11.25 -3.56
C GLU A 166 -7.21 -11.35 -4.82
N ASP A 167 -6.33 -12.35 -4.87
CA ASP A 167 -5.42 -12.54 -5.99
C ASP A 167 -6.16 -13.17 -7.18
N GLU A 168 -6.21 -12.46 -8.32
CA GLU A 168 -6.72 -13.00 -9.59
C GLU A 168 -5.70 -13.88 -10.33
N GLY A 169 -4.86 -14.63 -9.61
CA GLY A 169 -3.97 -15.70 -10.10
C GLY A 169 -3.25 -15.45 -11.44
N GLY A 170 -2.01 -14.98 -11.41
CA GLY A 170 -1.14 -14.89 -12.59
C GLY A 170 -0.07 -16.00 -12.64
N ALA A 171 0.18 -16.55 -13.84
CA ALA A 171 1.31 -17.45 -14.16
C ALA A 171 2.66 -16.67 -14.18
N PRO A 172 3.83 -17.32 -14.35
CA PRO A 172 5.09 -16.89 -13.74
C PRO A 172 5.50 -15.45 -14.06
N ALA A 173 5.83 -14.74 -12.99
CA ALA A 173 6.44 -13.43 -12.94
C ALA A 173 7.58 -13.21 -13.94
N GLY A 174 7.43 -12.20 -14.79
CA GLY A 174 8.60 -11.52 -15.36
C GLY A 174 9.21 -10.57 -14.33
N GLU A 175 10.45 -10.13 -14.53
CA GLU A 175 11.06 -9.10 -13.71
C GLU A 175 10.78 -7.71 -14.31
N CYS A 176 10.56 -6.71 -13.44
CA CYS A 176 10.51 -5.33 -13.86
C CYS A 176 11.85 -4.92 -14.48
N SER A 177 11.80 -4.31 -15.66
CA SER A 177 12.99 -3.89 -16.41
C SER A 177 12.84 -2.47 -16.95
N LEU A 178 13.84 -1.62 -16.68
CA LEU A 178 13.90 -0.27 -17.26
C LEU A 178 14.01 -0.31 -18.79
N VAL A 179 14.60 -1.37 -19.34
CA VAL A 179 14.77 -1.53 -20.79
C VAL A 179 13.45 -1.90 -21.45
N GLU A 180 12.62 -2.69 -20.76
CA GLU A 180 11.33 -3.16 -21.27
C GLU A 180 10.17 -2.22 -20.92
N GLU A 181 10.38 -1.28 -19.98
CA GLU A 181 9.35 -0.35 -19.48
C GLU A 181 8.05 -1.07 -19.07
N ASN A 182 8.20 -2.27 -18.51
CA ASN A 182 7.09 -3.19 -18.22
C ASN A 182 6.45 -2.99 -16.84
N CYS A 183 6.94 -2.02 -16.06
CA CYS A 183 6.40 -1.60 -14.76
C CYS A 183 6.20 -0.08 -14.73
N PRO A 184 5.43 0.47 -13.78
CA PRO A 184 5.32 1.91 -13.63
C PRO A 184 6.71 2.52 -13.38
N LYS A 185 7.02 3.65 -14.01
CA LYS A 185 8.17 4.46 -13.59
C LYS A 185 7.84 5.04 -12.21
N LYS A 186 8.88 5.14 -11.35
CA LYS A 186 8.85 5.63 -9.96
C LYS A 186 7.74 6.66 -9.76
N TYR A 187 6.91 6.47 -8.72
CA TYR A 187 5.98 7.51 -8.29
C TYR A 187 6.75 8.81 -8.06
N ASP A 188 6.53 9.80 -8.91
CA ASP A 188 6.97 11.18 -8.70
C ASP A 188 6.09 11.77 -7.59
N TYR A 189 6.45 11.51 -6.33
CA TYR A 189 5.89 12.22 -5.17
C TYR A 189 6.66 13.53 -4.94
#